data_AF-A0A2N1TFU5-F1
#
_entry.id   AF-A0A2N1TFU5-F1
#
_cell.length_a   1.000
_cell.length_b   1.000
_cell.length_c   1.000
_cell.angle_alpha   90.00
_cell.angle_beta   90.00
_cell.angle_gamma   90.00
#
_symmetry.space_group_name_H-M   'P 1'
#
loop_
_entity.id
_entity.type
_entity.pdbx_description
1 polymer ?
#
loop_
_entity_poly.entity_id
_entity_poly.type
_entity_poly.pdbx_seq_one_letter_code
_entity_poly.pdbx_strand_id
1 'polypeptide(L)'
;MDKKNTAFLSGALFALVVLFFTGCTVKPENVASPSVKIDFAIQDNKEVYTVHFSGGIRNENNSVAFLNMKGTIRLIDPETKKAVDSFPFEVPVILPFDTGILDLQVVRTDAEIGPLLDLLKINREQLVSEGSSSGNFIEENDLVLTDLGYEKKNIITLLQEKK
;
A
#
# COMPACT_ATOMS: atom_id res chain seq x y z
N MET A 1 6.93 57.17 -35.85
CA MET A 1 7.72 56.20 -35.06
C MET A 1 7.59 56.66 -33.61
N ASP A 2 7.06 55.90 -32.65
CA ASP A 2 7.29 54.48 -32.40
C ASP A 2 6.08 53.76 -31.80
N LYS A 3 5.44 52.92 -32.63
CA LYS A 3 4.56 51.81 -32.19
C LYS A 3 5.42 50.55 -32.07
N LYS A 4 6.28 50.43 -31.07
CA LYS A 4 7.07 49.20 -30.87
C LYS A 4 7.19 48.69 -29.42
N ASN A 5 6.76 49.44 -28.41
CA ASN A 5 7.05 49.08 -27.02
C ASN A 5 5.88 48.47 -26.23
N THR A 6 4.69 48.31 -26.82
CA THR A 6 3.53 47.73 -26.11
C THR A 6 3.29 46.25 -26.38
N ALA A 7 3.97 45.65 -27.37
CA ALA A 7 3.77 44.24 -27.72
C ALA A 7 4.64 43.26 -26.91
N PHE A 8 5.71 43.74 -26.25
CA PHE A 8 6.67 42.87 -25.57
C PHE A 8 6.33 42.56 -24.11
N LEU A 9 5.47 43.34 -23.46
CA LEU A 9 5.06 43.08 -22.07
C LEU A 9 3.93 42.05 -21.95
N SER A 10 3.13 41.87 -22.99
CA SER A 10 1.97 40.95 -22.95
C SER A 10 2.34 39.48 -23.19
N GLY A 11 3.53 39.20 -23.75
CA GLY A 11 4.00 37.84 -24.02
C GLY A 11 4.67 37.14 -22.83
N ALA A 12 5.29 37.89 -21.92
CA ALA A 12 5.97 37.33 -20.76
C ALA A 12 5.02 36.89 -19.63
N LEU A 13 3.81 37.45 -19.58
CA LEU A 13 2.83 37.15 -18.53
C LEU A 13 2.09 35.82 -18.76
N PHE A 14 1.99 35.35 -20.02
CA PHE A 14 1.31 34.10 -20.35
C PHE A 14 2.18 32.83 -20.18
N ALA A 15 3.51 32.98 -20.10
CA ALA A 15 4.42 31.85 -19.92
C ALA A 15 4.54 31.38 -18.45
N LEU A 16 4.14 32.21 -17.48
CA LEU A 16 4.26 31.88 -16.05
C LEU A 16 3.08 31.07 -15.50
N VAL A 17 1.91 31.10 -16.15
CA VAL A 17 0.69 30.41 -15.67
C VAL A 17 0.66 28.92 -16.04
N VAL A 18 1.47 28.48 -17.02
CA VAL A 18 1.47 27.08 -17.49
C VAL A 18 2.33 26.16 -16.60
N LEU A 19 3.17 26.71 -15.72
CA LEU A 19 4.09 25.89 -14.89
C LEU A 19 3.47 25.40 -13.56
N PHE A 20 2.22 25.75 -13.24
CA PHE A 20 1.60 25.37 -11.96
C PHE A 20 0.62 24.17 -12.03
N PHE A 21 0.47 23.51 -13.18
CA PHE A 21 -0.23 22.22 -13.27
C PHE A 21 0.69 21.01 -13.14
N THR A 22 1.81 21.13 -12.42
CA THR A 22 2.41 19.95 -11.80
C THR A 22 1.47 19.52 -10.68
N GLY A 23 0.42 18.78 -11.03
CA GLY A 23 -0.42 18.13 -10.03
C GLY A 23 0.52 17.34 -9.12
N CYS A 24 0.66 17.78 -7.86
CA CYS A 24 1.39 17.05 -6.84
C CYS A 24 0.81 15.64 -6.82
N THR A 25 1.53 14.70 -7.44
CA THR A 25 1.06 13.33 -7.49
C THR A 25 1.30 12.76 -6.11
N VAL A 26 0.24 12.58 -5.34
CA VAL A 26 0.33 12.02 -3.99
C VAL A 26 0.79 10.58 -4.13
N LYS A 27 1.94 10.28 -3.52
CA LYS A 27 2.46 8.91 -3.46
C LYS A 27 1.56 8.12 -2.49
N PRO A 28 1.28 6.83 -2.73
CA PRO A 28 0.70 6.01 -1.69
C PRO A 28 1.71 5.86 -0.55
N GLU A 29 1.34 6.36 0.63
CA GLU A 29 2.21 6.37 1.80
C GLU A 29 1.82 5.28 2.82
N ASN A 30 0.52 5.00 2.97
CA ASN A 30 0.01 4.12 4.01
C ASN A 30 -0.92 3.03 3.46
N VAL A 31 -1.10 1.97 4.27
CA VAL A 31 -2.16 0.97 4.09
C VAL A 31 -3.33 1.33 5.00
N ALA A 32 -4.50 1.57 4.42
CA ALA A 32 -5.72 1.89 5.14
C ALA A 32 -6.34 0.64 5.76
N SER A 33 -6.81 0.78 7.01
CA SER A 33 -7.53 -0.26 7.77
C SER A 33 -6.85 -1.65 7.73
N PRO A 34 -5.55 -1.75 8.02
CA PRO A 34 -4.84 -3.01 7.94
C PRO A 34 -5.29 -3.96 9.07
N SER A 35 -5.43 -5.24 8.76
CA SER A 35 -5.71 -6.26 9.75
C SER A 35 -4.99 -7.56 9.45
N VAL A 36 -4.64 -8.29 10.51
CA VAL A 36 -3.99 -9.59 10.43
C VAL A 36 -4.80 -10.64 11.20
N LYS A 37 -4.99 -11.80 10.55
CA LYS A 37 -5.56 -13.00 11.13
C LYS A 37 -4.57 -14.14 10.96
N ILE A 38 -4.46 -15.01 11.96
CA ILE A 38 -3.56 -16.16 11.91
C ILE A 38 -4.38 -17.42 12.11
N ASP A 39 -4.25 -18.36 11.18
CA ASP A 39 -4.86 -19.68 11.26
C ASP A 39 -3.78 -20.72 11.60
N PHE A 40 -4.14 -21.70 12.39
CA PHE A 40 -3.28 -22.80 12.81
C PHE A 40 -3.83 -24.13 12.27
N ALA A 41 -2.93 -24.94 11.73
CA ALA A 41 -3.24 -26.31 11.34
C ALA A 41 -2.03 -27.23 11.60
N ILE A 42 -2.30 -28.52 11.76
CA ILE A 42 -1.27 -29.56 11.71
C ILE A 42 -1.36 -30.21 10.33
N GLN A 43 -0.30 -30.09 9.53
CA GLN A 43 -0.18 -30.73 8.22
C GLN A 43 1.09 -31.58 8.21
N ASP A 44 0.98 -32.85 7.79
CA ASP A 44 2.11 -33.80 7.77
C ASP A 44 2.88 -33.88 9.10
N ASN A 45 2.13 -33.86 10.22
CA ASN A 45 2.66 -33.90 11.57
C ASN A 45 3.54 -32.68 11.95
N LYS A 46 3.39 -31.57 11.24
CA LYS A 46 4.05 -30.29 11.50
C LYS A 46 3.03 -29.19 11.74
N GLU A 47 3.37 -28.28 12.64
CA GLU A 47 2.62 -27.05 12.86
C GLU A 47 2.77 -26.11 11.65
N VAL A 48 1.64 -25.63 11.14
CA VAL A 48 1.57 -24.71 10.02
C VAL A 48 0.72 -23.52 10.43
N TYR A 49 1.31 -22.33 10.32
CA TYR A 49 0.64 -21.06 10.61
C TYR A 49 0.36 -20.34 9.29
N THR A 50 -0.90 -20.02 9.02
CA THR A 50 -1.30 -19.25 7.84
C THR A 50 -1.65 -17.85 8.27
N VAL A 51 -0.87 -16.87 7.82
CA VAL A 51 -1.08 -15.47 8.12
C VAL A 51 -1.86 -14.83 6.98
N HIS A 52 -3.00 -14.25 7.31
CA HIS A 52 -3.84 -13.48 6.42
C HIS A 52 -3.67 -12.01 6.74
N PHE A 53 -3.18 -11.23 5.78
CA PHE A 53 -3.10 -9.78 5.87
C PHE A 53 -4.15 -9.17 4.94
N SER A 54 -4.93 -8.23 5.45
CA SER A 54 -5.86 -7.45 4.65
C SER A 54 -5.71 -5.96 4.88
N GLY A 55 -6.06 -5.15 3.88
CA GLY A 55 -6.03 -3.69 3.96
C GLY A 55 -6.29 -3.05 2.60
N GLY A 56 -6.06 -1.75 2.49
CA GLY A 56 -6.24 -1.02 1.22
C GLY A 56 -5.16 0.01 0.93
N ILE A 57 -4.72 0.12 -0.31
CA ILE A 57 -3.88 1.23 -0.77
C ILE A 57 -4.76 2.23 -1.49
N ARG A 58 -4.96 3.40 -0.90
CA ARG A 58 -5.79 4.45 -1.48
C ARG A 58 -5.02 5.25 -2.53
N ASN A 59 -5.65 5.49 -3.67
CA ASN A 59 -5.16 6.46 -4.64
C ASN A 59 -5.91 7.79 -4.49
N GLU A 60 -5.25 8.78 -3.90
CA GLU A 60 -5.86 10.10 -3.67
C GLU A 60 -5.73 11.05 -4.87
N ASN A 61 -5.09 10.60 -5.95
CA ASN A 61 -4.93 11.42 -7.14
C ASN A 61 -6.27 11.53 -7.88
N ASN A 62 -6.51 12.71 -8.46
CA ASN A 62 -7.75 13.02 -9.16
C ASN A 62 -7.80 12.54 -10.62
N SER A 63 -6.64 12.27 -11.22
CA SER A 63 -6.51 12.03 -12.67
C SER A 63 -5.44 11.00 -13.03
N VAL A 64 -4.70 10.49 -12.03
CA VAL A 64 -3.64 9.51 -12.21
C VAL A 64 -4.12 8.16 -11.70
N ALA A 65 -4.12 7.15 -12.55
CA ALA A 65 -4.23 5.75 -12.17
C ALA A 65 -2.83 5.19 -11.90
N PHE A 66 -2.73 4.29 -10.92
CA PHE A 66 -1.56 3.46 -10.71
C PHE A 66 -1.76 2.11 -11.38
N LEU A 67 -0.78 1.65 -12.16
CA LEU A 67 -0.81 0.35 -12.83
C LEU A 67 0.34 -0.53 -12.33
N ASN A 68 0.10 -1.84 -12.30
CA ASN A 68 1.08 -2.86 -11.94
C ASN A 68 1.81 -2.51 -10.63
N MET A 69 1.05 -2.07 -9.62
CA MET A 69 1.63 -1.66 -8.35
C MET A 69 2.11 -2.88 -7.59
N LYS A 70 3.36 -2.86 -7.15
CA LYS A 70 3.96 -3.91 -6.34
C LYS A 70 4.84 -3.34 -5.25
N GLY A 71 5.04 -4.10 -4.20
CA GLY A 71 5.93 -3.73 -3.12
C GLY A 71 5.89 -4.75 -2.00
N THR A 72 6.42 -4.35 -0.85
CA THR A 72 6.40 -5.16 0.36
C THR A 72 5.85 -4.32 1.51
N ILE A 73 4.87 -4.87 2.22
CA ILE A 73 4.38 -4.32 3.49
C ILE A 73 5.26 -4.92 4.58
N ARG A 74 5.86 -4.09 5.44
CA ARG A 74 6.59 -4.55 6.61
C ARG A 74 5.86 -4.14 7.88
N LEU A 75 5.64 -5.10 8.77
CA LEU A 75 5.12 -4.84 10.10
C LEU A 75 6.30 -4.52 11.02
N ILE A 76 6.24 -3.37 11.65
CA ILE A 76 7.30 -2.87 12.53
C ILE A 76 6.82 -3.01 13.96
N ASP A 77 7.65 -3.61 14.80
CA ASP A 77 7.44 -3.59 16.25
C ASP A 77 7.63 -2.15 16.76
N PRO A 78 6.61 -1.53 17.40
CA PRO A 78 6.69 -0.16 17.85
C PRO A 78 7.72 0.04 18.96
N GLU A 79 8.07 -0.99 19.73
CA GLU A 79 9.06 -0.91 20.80
C GLU A 79 10.48 -1.03 20.27
N THR A 80 10.75 -2.06 19.46
CA THR A 80 12.12 -2.34 18.97
C THR A 80 12.47 -1.64 17.65
N LYS A 81 11.47 -1.10 16.94
CA LYS A 81 11.56 -0.52 15.58
C LYS A 81 12.12 -1.49 14.53
N LYS A 82 12.05 -2.80 14.78
CA LYS A 82 12.47 -3.84 13.85
C LYS A 82 11.28 -4.39 13.09
N ALA A 83 11.51 -4.85 11.88
CA ALA A 83 10.51 -5.56 11.12
C ALA A 83 10.29 -6.96 11.72
N VAL A 84 9.03 -7.31 12.01
CA VAL A 84 8.64 -8.61 12.57
C VAL A 84 8.10 -9.57 11.51
N ASP A 85 7.43 -9.04 10.49
CA ASP A 85 6.97 -9.82 9.34
C ASP A 85 6.88 -8.93 8.10
N SER A 86 6.75 -9.55 6.93
CA SER A 86 6.59 -8.88 5.66
C SER A 86 5.67 -9.62 4.70
N PHE A 87 4.94 -8.84 3.89
CA PHE A 87 3.95 -9.31 2.93
C PHE A 87 4.21 -8.67 1.57
N PRO A 88 4.74 -9.42 0.59
CA PRO A 88 4.82 -8.93 -0.78
C PRO A 88 3.41 -8.80 -1.35
N PHE A 89 3.17 -7.75 -2.12
CA PHE A 89 1.87 -7.51 -2.74
C PHE A 89 1.99 -7.08 -4.19
N GLU A 90 0.91 -7.32 -4.93
CA GLU A 90 0.72 -6.83 -6.29
C GLU A 90 -0.74 -6.43 -6.48
N VAL A 91 -0.97 -5.22 -7.00
CA VAL A 91 -2.27 -4.66 -7.32
C VAL A 91 -2.24 -4.21 -8.79
N PRO A 92 -3.01 -4.84 -9.69
CA PRO A 92 -2.94 -4.57 -11.13
C PRO A 92 -3.28 -3.13 -11.51
N VAL A 93 -4.28 -2.54 -10.86
CA VAL A 93 -4.72 -1.17 -11.13
C VAL A 93 -5.36 -0.56 -9.90
N ILE A 94 -5.08 0.72 -9.66
CA ILE A 94 -5.79 1.56 -8.69
C ILE A 94 -6.19 2.86 -9.41
N LEU A 95 -7.49 3.04 -9.65
CA LEU A 95 -8.02 4.21 -10.33
C LEU A 95 -7.98 5.46 -9.44
N PRO A 96 -8.11 6.67 -10.01
CA PRO A 96 -8.28 7.89 -9.23
C PRO A 96 -9.39 7.76 -8.17
N PHE A 97 -9.10 8.17 -6.93
CA PHE A 97 -10.00 8.08 -5.77
C PHE A 97 -10.43 6.67 -5.34
N ASP A 98 -9.87 5.65 -5.97
CA ASP A 98 -10.17 4.25 -5.69
C ASP A 98 -9.20 3.67 -4.65
N THR A 99 -9.48 2.45 -4.19
CA THR A 99 -8.63 1.71 -3.25
C THR A 99 -8.27 0.35 -3.83
N GLY A 100 -6.97 0.11 -3.95
CA GLY A 100 -6.43 -1.21 -4.26
C GLY A 100 -6.58 -2.10 -3.03
N ILE A 101 -7.37 -3.18 -3.15
CA ILE A 101 -7.57 -4.13 -2.06
C ILE A 101 -6.35 -5.03 -1.93
N LEU A 102 -5.88 -5.17 -0.70
CA LEU A 102 -4.85 -6.12 -0.31
C LEU A 102 -5.54 -7.25 0.43
N ASP A 103 -5.42 -8.47 -0.09
CA ASP A 103 -5.83 -9.71 0.57
C ASP A 103 -4.73 -10.74 0.30
N LEU A 104 -3.85 -10.89 1.28
CA LEU A 104 -2.58 -11.59 1.16
C LEU A 104 -2.56 -12.75 2.14
N GLN A 105 -2.01 -13.88 1.70
CA GLN A 105 -1.86 -15.08 2.50
C GLN A 105 -0.42 -15.57 2.43
N VAL A 106 0.20 -15.79 3.58
CA VAL A 106 1.55 -16.34 3.66
C VAL A 106 1.62 -17.40 4.75
N VAL A 107 2.27 -18.52 4.43
CA VAL A 107 2.50 -19.62 5.36
C VAL A 107 3.81 -19.39 6.10
N ARG A 108 3.79 -19.61 7.41
CA ARG A 108 4.92 -19.44 8.32
C ARG A 108 5.14 -20.69 9.15
N THR A 109 6.40 -20.96 9.42
CA THR A 109 6.82 -21.97 10.38
C THR A 109 6.73 -21.44 11.81
N ASP A 110 6.83 -22.34 12.77
CA ASP A 110 6.81 -21.97 14.18
C ASP A 110 7.92 -20.99 14.58
N ALA A 111 9.12 -21.16 14.02
CA ALA A 111 10.25 -20.27 14.29
C ALA A 111 10.06 -18.86 13.73
N GLU A 112 9.23 -18.71 12.69
CA GLU A 112 8.98 -17.44 12.02
C GLU A 112 7.77 -16.69 12.59
N ILE A 113 6.79 -17.41 13.14
CA ILE A 113 5.53 -16.81 13.59
C ILE A 113 5.64 -16.13 14.96
N GLY A 114 6.57 -16.56 15.82
CA GLY A 114 6.72 -16.08 17.20
C GLY A 114 6.70 -14.55 17.35
N PRO A 115 7.58 -13.80 16.64
CA PRO A 115 7.59 -12.34 16.70
C PRO A 115 6.26 -11.67 16.34
N LEU A 116 5.50 -12.28 15.42
CA LEU A 116 4.19 -11.76 15.03
C LEU A 116 3.12 -12.06 16.09
N LEU A 117 3.13 -13.24 16.71
CA LEU A 117 2.23 -13.57 17.82
C LEU A 117 2.48 -12.62 19.01
N ASP A 118 3.75 -12.36 19.33
CA ASP A 118 4.15 -11.45 20.39
C ASP A 118 3.68 -10.01 20.12
N LEU A 119 3.88 -9.51 18.89
CA LEU A 119 3.43 -8.18 18.48
C LEU A 119 1.90 -8.04 18.62
N LEU A 120 1.16 -9.05 18.16
CA LEU A 120 -0.31 -9.06 18.19
C LEU A 120 -0.87 -9.47 19.57
N LYS A 121 0.00 -9.80 20.53
CA LYS A 121 -0.37 -10.29 21.86
C LYS A 121 -1.32 -11.51 21.80
N ILE A 122 -1.12 -12.38 20.82
CA ILE A 122 -1.91 -13.60 20.64
C ILE A 122 -1.28 -14.70 21.49
N ASN A 123 -2.07 -15.30 22.37
CA ASN A 123 -1.64 -16.47 23.12
C ASN A 123 -1.58 -17.70 22.19
N ARG A 124 -0.41 -18.34 22.10
CA ARG A 124 -0.19 -19.48 21.21
C ARG A 124 -1.03 -20.69 21.59
N GLU A 125 -1.14 -21.01 22.88
CA GLU A 125 -1.93 -22.16 23.34
C GLU A 125 -3.40 -22.00 22.96
N GLN A 126 -3.93 -20.79 23.10
CA GLN A 126 -5.28 -20.44 22.68
C GLN A 126 -5.43 -20.58 21.16
N LEU A 127 -4.52 -20.02 20.38
CA LEU A 127 -4.53 -20.14 18.91
C LEU A 127 -4.52 -21.61 18.45
N VAL A 128 -3.69 -22.45 19.08
CA VAL A 128 -3.64 -23.89 18.79
C VAL A 128 -4.96 -24.57 19.12
N SER A 129 -5.60 -24.19 20.23
CA SER A 129 -6.88 -24.78 20.66
C SER A 129 -8.09 -24.34 19.82
N GLU A 130 -8.11 -23.08 19.38
CA GLU A 130 -9.20 -22.48 18.62
C GLU A 130 -9.01 -22.64 17.10
N GLY A 131 -7.78 -22.91 16.66
CA GLY A 131 -7.38 -23.07 15.26
C GLY A 131 -7.27 -21.76 14.48
N SER A 132 -7.68 -20.62 15.05
CA SER A 132 -7.68 -19.33 14.38
C SER A 132 -7.71 -18.18 15.38
N SER A 133 -7.02 -17.07 15.08
CA SER A 133 -7.16 -15.83 15.82
C SER A 133 -8.35 -15.00 15.32
N SER A 134 -8.84 -14.09 16.14
CA SER A 134 -9.63 -12.96 15.65
C SER A 134 -8.80 -12.10 14.67
N GLY A 135 -9.48 -11.31 13.84
CA GLY A 135 -8.81 -10.27 13.06
C GLY A 135 -8.29 -9.18 13.98
N ASN A 136 -6.98 -8.98 14.01
CA ASN A 136 -6.31 -7.95 14.80
C ASN A 136 -6.01 -6.75 13.92
N PHE A 137 -6.54 -5.59 14.28
CA PHE A 137 -6.22 -4.34 13.59
C PHE A 137 -4.79 -3.92 13.91
N ILE A 138 -4.10 -3.41 12.89
CA ILE A 138 -2.76 -2.86 13.02
C ILE A 138 -2.87 -1.34 12.89
N GLU A 139 -2.11 -0.61 13.70
CA GLU A 139 -2.02 0.84 13.54
C GLU A 139 -1.27 1.16 12.25
N GLU A 140 -1.77 2.12 11.45
CA GLU A 140 -1.17 2.44 10.14
C GLU A 140 0.31 2.85 10.25
N ASN A 141 0.70 3.44 11.39
CA ASN A 141 2.07 3.88 11.67
C ASN A 141 3.05 2.72 11.97
N ASP A 142 2.53 1.53 12.26
CA ASP A 142 3.32 0.32 12.51
C ASP A 142 3.56 -0.46 11.21
N LEU A 143 3.14 0.09 10.06
CA LEU A 143 3.36 -0.46 8.73
C LEU A 143 4.27 0.45 7.91
N VAL A 144 5.16 -0.18 7.15
CA VAL A 144 5.99 0.52 6.18
C VAL A 144 5.87 -0.15 4.82
N LEU A 145 5.53 0.64 3.81
CA LEU A 145 5.60 0.23 2.41
C LEU A 145 7.03 0.39 1.89
N THR A 146 7.69 -0.73 1.59
CA THR A 146 9.03 -0.76 0.97
C THR A 146 8.98 -1.29 -0.45
N ASP A 147 10.03 -1.03 -1.22
CA ASP A 147 10.24 -1.61 -2.55
C ASP A 147 9.10 -1.31 -3.54
N LEU A 148 8.43 -0.16 -3.33
CA LEU A 148 7.24 0.24 -4.07
C LEU A 148 7.58 0.59 -5.52
N GLY A 149 6.99 -0.14 -6.47
CA GLY A 149 7.07 0.11 -7.91
C GLY A 149 5.70 0.13 -8.53
N TYR A 150 5.42 1.10 -9.41
CA TYR A 150 4.16 1.22 -10.14
C TYR A 150 4.32 2.17 -11.32
N GLU A 151 3.47 2.01 -12.32
CA GLU A 151 3.35 2.94 -13.44
C GLU A 151 2.26 3.98 -13.14
N LYS A 152 2.49 5.22 -13.57
CA LYS A 152 1.50 6.29 -13.48
C LYS A 152 0.91 6.55 -14.85
N LYS A 153 -0.42 6.53 -14.97
CA LYS A 153 -1.11 6.82 -16.23
C LYS A 153 -2.26 7.79 -16.03
N ASN A 154 -2.40 8.76 -16.94
CA ASN A 154 -3.57 9.63 -16.92
C ASN A 154 -4.83 8.81 -17.25
N ILE A 155 -5.90 9.03 -16.48
CA ILE A 155 -7.15 8.29 -16.62
C ILE A 155 -7.79 8.46 -18.00
N ILE A 156 -7.70 9.64 -18.63
CA ILE A 156 -8.26 9.89 -19.96
C ILE A 156 -7.56 9.01 -21.00
N THR A 157 -6.22 8.95 -20.94
CA THR A 157 -5.41 8.09 -21.83
C THR A 157 -5.73 6.62 -21.63
N LEU A 158 -5.85 6.17 -20.37
CA LEU A 158 -6.19 4.79 -20.04
C LEU A 158 -7.55 4.37 -20.63
N LEU A 159 -8.56 5.24 -20.54
CA LEU A 159 -9.90 4.97 -21.06
C LEU A 159 -9.97 4.97 -22.60
N GLN A 160 -9.13 5.77 -23.26
CA GLN A 160 -9.05 5.82 -24.72
C GLN A 160 -8.44 4.55 -25.33
N GLU A 161 -7.45 3.94 -24.67
CA GLU A 161 -6.80 2.72 -25.15
C GLU A 161 -7.65 1.44 -24.95
N LYS A 162 -8.66 1.49 -24.08
CA LYS A 162 -9.59 0.36 -23.87
C LYS A 162 -10.75 0.31 -24.88
N LYS A 163 -10.88 1.31 -25.76
CA LYS A 163 -11.88 1.34 -26.84
C LYS A 163 -11.34 0.70 -28.10
#